data_AF-A0A5M9ZBK8-F1
#
_entry.id   AF-A0A5M9ZBK8-F1
#
_cell.length_a   1.000
_cell.length_b   1.000
_cell.length_c   1.000
_cell.angle_alpha   90.00
_cell.angle_beta   90.00
_cell.angle_gamma   90.00
#
_symmetry.space_group_name_H-M   'P 1'
#
loop_
_entity.id
_entity.type
_entity.pdbx_description
1 polymer ?
#
loop_
_entity_poly.entity_id
_entity_poly.type
_entity_poly.pdbx_seq_one_letter_code
_entity_poly.pdbx_strand_id
1 'polypeptide(L)'
;MTDHTDDYPTRERTVERIVRIRTAEGDYVALAADGGLTLGTADEAERFAIYASRYPQYLPSGGTSDIAFDGAQDVTYALRSLTNGCYLTIQNYADTVDCDGRPAYYRRRGLTYVVTATAPEAFWNERFTLTDQPDGSTLIASHCDDLRDEPDCSAFPMRVTLSGAYIDYGNVAVQRLFLEDAGEGDSAGFAADSAGDVPDSFPHAFTHPGVNLSAAQLTVMRDHVRAHENPWYADYRRLTDTVPNDMSSERYVPTFREGVGRGNPEGSGHIGDWEMSCAAAYFNALRWVVTGERRYAAKVVEIIDGWSTTLRVIDGRDRILGASLATIKLINAAEIVRYFDGGYAGFDDESFARFRTMLRNVIYPVVRDGGAPMNANGNWDVAPMTTLLAIGVATDDRRIFARGVDMYSSRYCNGSIENYLTDWGQSVETARDQAHGQLGIGAMGDTCAIAEHQGVERSQKQQ
;
A
#
# COMPACT_ATOMS: atom_id res chain seq x y z
N MET A 1 32.39 4.98 28.42
CA MET A 1 31.45 6.04 28.84
C MET A 1 32.24 7.32 28.82
N THR A 2 32.06 8.30 27.95
CA THR A 2 31.16 8.60 26.81
C THR A 2 32.08 8.91 25.61
N ASP A 3 31.68 8.94 24.35
CA ASP A 3 30.84 9.98 23.73
C ASP A 3 30.75 9.68 22.23
N HIS A 4 29.61 10.04 21.61
CA HIS A 4 29.28 9.97 20.18
C HIS A 4 28.61 8.69 19.63
N THR A 5 27.54 8.23 20.28
CA THR A 5 26.41 7.53 19.62
C THR A 5 25.28 8.50 19.21
N ASP A 6 25.58 9.81 19.14
CA ASP A 6 24.62 10.91 18.95
C ASP A 6 24.29 11.24 17.48
N ASP A 7 23.97 10.24 16.65
CA ASP A 7 23.46 10.55 15.30
C ASP A 7 22.61 9.43 14.67
N TYR A 8 21.29 9.49 14.87
CA TYR A 8 20.35 8.63 14.11
C TYR A 8 19.23 9.35 13.31
N PRO A 9 19.49 10.36 12.45
CA PRO A 9 20.61 11.29 12.42
C PRO A 9 20.15 12.76 12.26
N THR A 10 20.34 13.52 13.34
CA THR A 10 20.07 14.95 13.57
C THR A 10 18.61 15.46 13.51
N ARG A 11 17.86 15.19 14.59
CA ARG A 11 16.85 16.06 15.24
C ARG A 11 16.28 17.20 14.38
N GLU A 12 15.04 16.99 13.93
CA GLU A 12 14.05 17.93 13.40
C GLU A 12 14.49 19.40 13.29
N ARG A 13 14.88 19.81 12.09
CA ARG A 13 15.41 21.15 11.86
C ARG A 13 14.35 22.15 11.41
N THR A 14 13.29 21.68 10.77
CA THR A 14 12.27 22.53 10.13
C THR A 14 10.88 21.93 10.29
N VAL A 15 9.91 22.75 10.66
CA VAL A 15 8.49 22.39 10.60
C VAL A 15 8.07 22.35 9.13
N GLU A 16 7.57 21.21 8.68
CA GLU A 16 7.07 21.04 7.30
C GLU A 16 5.71 21.71 7.12
N ARG A 17 4.83 21.50 8.11
CA ARG A 17 3.44 21.98 8.05
C ARG A 17 2.88 22.17 9.45
N ILE A 18 2.00 23.14 9.62
CA ILE A 18 1.17 23.28 10.83
C ILE A 18 -0.26 22.94 10.44
N VAL A 19 -0.82 21.89 11.05
CA VAL A 19 -2.13 21.35 10.68
C VAL A 19 -3.09 21.24 11.85
N ARG A 20 -4.39 21.22 11.54
CA ARG A 20 -5.43 20.61 12.35
C ARG A 20 -5.87 19.30 11.69
N ILE A 21 -6.26 18.33 12.50
CA ILE A 21 -6.70 17.02 12.00
C ILE A 21 -8.22 16.95 12.12
N ARG A 22 -8.94 16.78 11.01
CA ARG A 22 -10.41 16.67 10.97
C ARG A 22 -10.85 15.25 10.57
N THR A 23 -11.90 14.72 11.15
CA THR A 23 -12.51 13.44 10.71
C THR A 23 -13.43 13.64 9.50
N ALA A 24 -13.84 12.55 8.85
CA ALA A 24 -14.86 12.62 7.80
C ALA A 24 -16.21 13.13 8.30
N GLU A 25 -16.51 12.93 9.59
CA GLU A 25 -17.74 13.38 10.24
C GLU A 25 -17.74 14.89 10.54
N GLY A 26 -16.59 15.56 10.41
CA GLY A 26 -16.44 17.00 10.61
C GLY A 26 -15.90 17.40 11.99
N ASP A 27 -15.67 16.44 12.87
CA ASP A 27 -15.05 16.65 14.18
C ASP A 27 -13.54 16.86 14.05
N TYR A 28 -12.93 17.55 15.01
CA TYR A 28 -11.50 17.84 15.01
C TYR A 28 -10.81 17.12 16.16
N VAL A 29 -9.56 16.70 15.93
CA VAL A 29 -8.72 16.17 17.01
C VAL A 29 -8.39 17.29 17.97
N ALA A 30 -8.81 17.12 19.22
CA ALA A 30 -8.59 18.04 20.32
C ALA A 30 -7.64 17.41 21.35
N LEU A 31 -6.89 18.27 22.06
CA LEU A 31 -5.95 17.87 23.09
C LEU A 31 -6.60 17.97 24.48
N ALA A 32 -6.59 16.87 25.23
CA ALA A 32 -6.97 16.83 26.63
C ALA A 32 -5.82 17.29 27.55
N ALA A 33 -6.17 17.74 28.76
CA ALA A 33 -5.20 18.29 29.72
C ALA A 33 -4.10 17.30 30.15
N ASP A 34 -4.34 15.99 30.05
CA ASP A 34 -3.39 14.92 30.38
C ASP A 34 -2.54 14.46 29.17
N GLY A 35 -2.66 15.16 28.04
CA GLY A 35 -2.01 14.81 26.78
C GLY A 35 -2.76 13.74 25.97
N GLY A 36 -3.92 13.28 26.43
CA GLY A 36 -4.83 12.44 25.63
C GLY A 36 -5.38 13.20 24.42
N LEU A 37 -5.74 12.47 23.36
CA LEU A 37 -6.41 13.03 22.20
C LEU A 37 -7.87 12.61 22.20
N THR A 38 -8.78 13.50 21.81
CA THR A 38 -10.22 13.23 21.67
C THR A 38 -10.79 13.96 20.46
N LEU A 39 -12.09 13.87 20.24
CA LEU A 39 -12.82 14.66 19.25
C LEU A 39 -13.45 15.90 19.89
N GLY A 40 -13.35 17.03 19.21
CA GLY A 40 -13.93 18.32 19.58
C GLY A 40 -14.33 19.13 18.36
N THR A 41 -14.72 20.38 18.60
CA THR A 41 -15.10 21.34 17.56
C THR A 41 -13.89 21.97 16.87
N ALA A 42 -14.12 22.71 15.78
CA ALA A 42 -13.06 23.41 15.06
C ALA A 42 -12.29 24.44 15.92
N ASP A 43 -12.93 25.01 16.93
CA ASP A 43 -12.34 25.98 17.87
C ASP A 43 -11.49 25.29 18.96
N GLU A 44 -11.78 24.02 19.24
CA GLU A 44 -11.05 23.18 20.19
C GLU A 44 -9.93 22.37 19.52
N ALA A 45 -9.81 22.48 18.20
CA ALA A 45 -8.88 21.71 17.39
C ALA A 45 -7.42 21.97 17.78
N GLU A 46 -6.70 20.91 18.12
CA GLU A 46 -5.27 20.99 18.37
C GLU A 46 -4.52 21.27 17.07
N ARG A 47 -3.49 22.10 17.16
CA ARG A 47 -2.57 22.36 16.06
C ARG A 47 -1.31 21.52 16.23
N PHE A 48 -0.97 20.76 15.21
CA PHE A 48 0.24 19.95 15.18
C PHE A 48 1.25 20.52 14.20
N ALA A 49 2.48 20.75 14.65
CA ALA A 49 3.61 20.90 13.76
C ALA A 49 4.06 19.50 13.28
N ILE A 50 4.14 19.32 11.97
CA ILE A 50 4.62 18.09 11.34
C ILE A 50 6.10 18.26 11.02
N TYR A 51 6.88 17.26 11.39
CA TYR A 51 8.29 17.14 11.03
C TYR A 51 8.48 15.87 10.20
N ALA A 52 9.09 15.99 9.02
CA ALA A 52 9.42 14.85 8.19
C ALA A 52 10.85 14.38 8.45
N SER A 53 11.03 13.08 8.50
CA SER A 53 12.32 12.41 8.54
C SER A 53 12.39 11.45 7.38
N ARG A 54 13.16 11.86 6.37
CA ARG A 54 13.52 11.02 5.24
C ARG A 54 14.76 10.26 5.65
N TYR A 55 14.69 8.93 5.74
CA TYR A 55 15.91 8.15 5.85
C TYR A 55 16.71 8.43 4.58
N PRO A 56 17.90 9.05 4.67
CA PRO A 56 18.71 9.22 3.48
C PRO A 56 18.98 7.84 2.90
N GLN A 57 19.02 7.74 1.56
CA GLN A 57 19.74 6.64 0.90
C GLN A 57 21.02 6.41 1.70
N TYR A 58 21.15 5.20 2.27
CA TYR A 58 22.21 4.80 3.20
C TYR A 58 23.51 5.58 2.94
N LEU A 59 23.81 6.54 3.83
CA LEU A 59 25.10 7.22 3.78
C LEU A 59 26.18 6.18 4.08
N PRO A 60 27.23 6.04 3.26
CA PRO A 60 28.28 5.08 3.50
C PRO A 60 28.98 5.48 4.80
N SER A 61 28.81 4.69 5.86
CA SER A 61 29.73 4.80 7.00
C SER A 61 31.11 4.43 6.48
N GLY A 62 32.06 5.34 6.66
CA GLY A 62 33.42 5.15 6.21
C GLY A 62 34.02 3.90 6.87
N GLY A 63 34.18 2.85 6.08
CA GLY A 63 35.26 1.87 6.24
C GLY A 63 35.22 1.00 7.49
N THR A 64 34.15 0.23 7.69
CA THR A 64 34.25 -1.16 8.17
C THR A 64 33.22 -2.00 7.43
N SER A 65 33.54 -3.27 7.19
CA SER A 65 32.71 -4.24 6.46
C SER A 65 31.43 -4.67 7.20
N ASP A 66 30.91 -3.81 8.08
CA ASP A 66 29.66 -4.04 8.77
C ASP A 66 28.57 -3.39 7.93
N ILE A 67 27.85 -4.21 7.18
CA ILE A 67 26.56 -3.82 6.61
C ILE A 67 25.68 -3.51 7.81
N ALA A 68 25.54 -2.23 8.15
CA ALA A 68 24.50 -1.78 9.06
C ALA A 68 23.19 -1.97 8.29
N PHE A 69 22.55 -3.11 8.49
CA PHE A 69 21.14 -3.29 8.19
C PHE A 69 20.34 -2.47 9.19
N ASP A 70 19.31 -1.80 8.70
CA ASP A 70 17.95 -1.67 9.24
C ASP A 70 17.41 -0.24 9.17
N GLY A 71 16.23 -0.11 8.56
CA GLY A 71 15.51 1.14 8.39
C GLY A 71 14.58 1.10 7.18
N ALA A 72 13.28 1.29 7.43
CA ALA A 72 12.25 1.43 6.40
C ALA A 72 12.68 2.45 5.32
N GLN A 73 12.39 2.17 4.04
CA GLN A 73 12.61 3.14 2.95
C GLN A 73 11.60 4.32 2.99
N ASP A 74 10.70 4.32 3.97
CA ASP A 74 9.62 5.27 4.09
C ASP A 74 10.00 6.55 4.84
N VAL A 75 9.44 7.67 4.37
CA VAL A 75 9.44 8.92 5.12
C VAL A 75 8.58 8.73 6.36
N THR A 76 9.15 9.03 7.52
CA THR A 76 8.43 9.02 8.80
C THR A 76 8.18 10.43 9.28
N TYR A 77 7.13 10.61 10.07
CA TYR A 77 6.66 11.90 10.53
C TYR A 77 6.49 11.92 12.03
N ALA A 78 6.95 12.99 12.66
CA ALA A 78 6.64 13.31 14.04
C ALA A 78 5.62 14.45 14.06
N LEU A 79 4.60 14.32 14.90
CA LEU A 79 3.54 15.33 15.05
C LEU A 79 3.64 15.92 16.44
N ARG A 80 3.99 17.21 16.54
CA ARG A 80 4.15 17.93 17.81
C ARG A 80 2.97 18.83 18.07
N SER A 81 2.28 18.64 19.19
CA SER A 81 1.26 19.56 19.67
C SER A 81 1.88 20.94 19.93
N LEU A 82 1.26 21.98 19.39
CA LEU A 82 1.65 23.36 19.65
C LEU A 82 1.16 23.87 21.01
N THR A 83 0.13 23.24 21.58
CA THR A 83 -0.41 23.61 22.89
C THR A 83 0.50 23.17 24.04
N ASN A 84 0.91 21.90 24.08
CA ASN A 84 1.74 21.38 25.18
C ASN A 84 3.21 21.16 24.80
N GLY A 85 3.56 21.26 23.52
CA GLY A 85 4.93 21.13 23.04
C GLY A 85 5.45 19.69 22.96
N CYS A 86 4.58 18.69 23.16
CA CYS A 86 4.91 17.27 23.13
C CYS A 86 4.55 16.61 21.80
N TYR A 87 5.22 15.51 21.48
CA TYR A 87 5.00 14.70 20.30
C TYR A 87 3.95 13.61 20.54
N LEU A 88 3.26 13.25 19.47
CA LEU A 88 2.46 12.04 19.42
C LEU A 88 3.34 10.82 19.72
N THR A 89 2.80 9.90 20.52
CA THR A 89 3.47 8.67 20.93
C THR A 89 2.47 7.61 21.31
N ILE A 90 2.88 6.36 21.14
CA ILE A 90 2.25 5.16 21.71
C ILE A 90 2.95 4.67 22.99
N GLN A 91 4.08 5.29 23.36
CA GLN A 91 4.80 4.96 24.59
C GLN A 91 4.11 5.51 25.82
N ASN A 92 4.42 4.88 26.93
CA ASN A 92 3.98 5.33 28.25
C ASN A 92 5.10 6.13 28.93
N TYR A 93 5.02 7.44 28.81
CA TYR A 93 5.90 8.37 29.56
C TYR A 93 5.36 8.76 30.94
N ALA A 94 4.20 8.20 31.35
CA ALA A 94 3.48 8.60 32.56
C ALA A 94 3.77 7.69 33.78
N ASP A 95 4.82 6.86 33.73
CA ASP A 95 5.24 5.94 34.80
C ASP A 95 4.12 5.00 35.31
N THR A 96 3.14 4.66 34.47
CA THR A 96 2.06 3.73 34.84
C THR A 96 2.51 2.28 34.71
N VAL A 97 2.22 1.46 35.72
CA VAL A 97 2.72 0.08 35.80
C VAL A 97 1.81 -0.93 35.09
N ASP A 98 2.40 -1.95 34.49
CA ASP A 98 1.74 -3.14 33.95
C ASP A 98 1.26 -4.09 35.07
N CYS A 99 0.70 -5.24 34.69
CA CYS A 99 0.23 -6.26 35.63
C CYS A 99 1.33 -6.88 36.50
N ASP A 100 2.60 -6.68 36.14
CA ASP A 100 3.78 -7.17 36.86
C ASP A 100 4.48 -6.06 37.67
N GLY A 101 3.87 -4.86 37.74
CA GLY A 101 4.40 -3.73 38.50
C GLY A 101 5.57 -3.00 37.83
N ARG A 102 5.82 -3.23 36.53
CA ARG A 102 6.86 -2.54 35.75
C ARG A 102 6.24 -1.41 34.95
N PRO A 103 6.90 -0.26 34.72
CA PRO A 103 6.40 0.74 33.79
C PRO A 103 6.13 0.08 32.44
N ALA A 104 4.87 0.02 32.02
CA ALA A 104 4.53 -0.60 30.75
C ALA A 104 5.20 0.24 29.65
N TYR A 105 6.04 -0.33 28.78
CA TYR A 105 6.75 0.46 27.76
C TYR A 105 5.77 1.18 26.81
N TYR A 106 4.66 0.54 26.47
CA TYR A 106 3.58 1.10 25.67
C TYR A 106 2.35 1.45 26.51
N ARG A 107 1.65 2.52 26.13
CA ARG A 107 0.33 2.84 26.68
C ARG A 107 -0.71 2.00 25.94
N ARG A 108 -0.94 0.75 26.35
CA ARG A 108 -1.84 -0.17 25.64
C ARG A 108 -2.80 -0.94 26.54
N ARG A 109 -3.92 -1.40 25.96
CA ARG A 109 -4.87 -2.34 26.57
C ARG A 109 -5.13 -3.50 25.61
N GLY A 110 -4.57 -4.67 25.90
CA GLY A 110 -4.58 -5.79 24.96
C GLY A 110 -3.76 -5.43 23.71
N LEU A 111 -4.37 -5.54 22.53
CA LEU A 111 -3.76 -5.19 21.24
C LEU A 111 -3.95 -3.70 20.86
N THR A 112 -4.62 -2.91 21.70
CA THR A 112 -4.92 -1.50 21.41
C THR A 112 -3.88 -0.58 22.04
N TYR A 113 -3.10 0.12 21.23
CA TYR A 113 -2.19 1.19 21.62
C TYR A 113 -2.94 2.49 21.70
N VAL A 114 -2.75 3.25 22.76
CA VAL A 114 -3.31 4.58 22.93
C VAL A 114 -2.32 5.59 22.38
N VAL A 115 -2.77 6.46 21.48
CA VAL A 115 -1.96 7.55 20.95
C VAL A 115 -2.19 8.79 21.79
N THR A 116 -1.11 9.40 22.26
CA THR A 116 -1.13 10.59 23.12
C THR A 116 -0.06 11.58 22.71
N ALA A 117 -0.26 12.87 23.01
CA ALA A 117 0.74 13.92 22.82
C ALA A 117 1.52 14.14 24.11
N THR A 118 2.36 13.17 24.50
CA THR A 118 3.10 13.22 25.79
C THR A 118 4.61 13.02 25.66
N ALA A 119 5.13 12.69 24.49
CA ALA A 119 6.56 12.48 24.33
C ALA A 119 7.30 13.83 24.30
N PRO A 120 8.35 14.04 25.13
CA PRO A 120 9.10 15.29 25.14
C PRO A 120 10.00 15.48 23.92
N GLU A 121 10.43 14.38 23.29
CA GLU A 121 11.28 14.35 22.11
C GLU A 121 10.79 13.25 21.17
N ALA A 122 10.99 13.44 19.86
CA ALA A 122 10.66 12.43 18.86
C ALA A 122 11.78 11.40 18.71
N PHE A 123 11.61 10.24 19.34
CA PHE A 123 12.52 9.12 19.20
C PHE A 123 12.00 8.14 18.14
N TRP A 124 11.54 6.96 18.57
CA TRP A 124 11.26 5.84 17.69
C TRP A 124 9.75 5.64 17.51
N ASN A 125 9.03 5.40 18.61
CA ASN A 125 7.57 5.23 18.64
C ASN A 125 6.78 6.54 18.49
N GLU A 126 7.48 7.66 18.44
CA GLU A 126 6.94 9.00 18.18
C GLU A 126 6.84 9.27 16.67
N ARG A 127 7.32 8.33 15.85
CA ARG A 127 7.33 8.43 14.40
C ARG A 127 6.20 7.61 13.80
N PHE A 128 5.32 8.32 13.11
CA PHE A 128 4.18 7.80 12.39
C PHE A 128 4.49 7.80 10.89
N THR A 129 3.71 7.05 10.12
CA THR A 129 3.64 7.19 8.67
C THR A 129 2.42 8.04 8.33
N LEU A 130 2.56 8.91 7.35
CA LEU A 130 1.46 9.68 6.76
C LEU A 130 1.29 9.20 5.32
N THR A 131 0.13 8.62 5.02
CA THR A 131 -0.20 8.13 3.67
C THR A 131 -1.44 8.86 3.17
N ASP A 132 -1.24 9.86 2.32
CA ASP A 132 -2.33 10.54 1.65
C ASP A 132 -3.17 9.58 0.83
N GLN A 133 -4.47 9.85 0.81
CA GLN A 133 -5.49 9.11 0.10
C GLN A 133 -6.05 10.01 -1.01
N PRO A 134 -6.42 9.46 -2.17
CA PRO A 134 -7.02 10.20 -3.28
C PRO A 134 -8.36 10.88 -2.97
N ASP A 135 -9.03 10.54 -1.87
CA ASP A 135 -10.21 11.28 -1.40
C ASP A 135 -9.84 12.53 -0.57
N GLY A 136 -8.55 12.86 -0.49
CA GLY A 136 -7.99 13.98 0.26
C GLY A 136 -7.75 13.69 1.74
N SER A 137 -8.11 12.49 2.23
CA SER A 137 -7.76 12.07 3.59
C SER A 137 -6.30 11.62 3.68
N THR A 138 -5.78 11.44 4.89
CA THR A 138 -4.42 10.98 5.18
C THR A 138 -4.51 9.91 6.27
N LEU A 139 -3.92 8.75 6.03
CA LEU A 139 -3.73 7.73 7.06
C LEU A 139 -2.56 8.13 7.94
N ILE A 140 -2.80 8.18 9.24
CA ILE A 140 -1.75 8.35 10.25
C ILE A 140 -1.56 6.99 10.90
N ALA A 141 -0.40 6.36 10.77
CA ALA A 141 -0.21 4.98 11.25
C ALA A 141 1.10 4.81 12.03
N SER A 142 1.11 3.86 12.98
CA SER A 142 2.30 3.50 13.77
C SER A 142 2.66 2.04 13.57
N HIS A 143 3.93 1.73 13.74
CA HIS A 143 4.46 0.36 13.76
C HIS A 143 4.10 -0.43 15.03
N CYS A 144 3.58 0.25 16.06
CA CYS A 144 3.20 -0.41 17.32
C CYS A 144 4.38 -1.20 17.92
N ASP A 145 4.18 -2.50 18.21
CA ASP A 145 5.19 -3.39 18.77
C ASP A 145 6.14 -3.94 17.69
N ASP A 146 5.84 -3.73 16.41
CA ASP A 146 6.74 -4.15 15.35
C ASP A 146 7.99 -3.28 15.40
N LEU A 147 9.13 -3.92 15.26
CA LEU A 147 10.38 -3.20 15.11
C LEU A 147 10.32 -2.43 13.78
N ARG A 148 10.15 -1.11 13.84
CA ARG A 148 10.10 -0.20 12.66
C ARG A 148 11.24 -0.39 11.67
N ASP A 149 12.43 -0.57 12.22
CA ASP A 149 13.65 -0.76 11.44
C ASP A 149 13.86 -2.23 11.14
N GLU A 150 13.15 -3.11 11.88
CA GLU A 150 13.06 -4.46 11.40
C GLU A 150 12.36 -4.38 10.10
N PRO A 151 12.82 -5.27 9.26
CA PRO A 151 11.97 -5.89 8.40
C PRO A 151 10.45 -5.64 8.30
N ASP A 152 9.67 -6.50 8.95
CA ASP A 152 8.33 -6.86 8.49
C ASP A 152 7.27 -5.87 9.00
N CYS A 153 7.74 -4.64 9.24
CA CYS A 153 7.07 -3.66 10.05
C CYS A 153 5.75 -3.23 9.41
N SER A 154 4.65 -3.71 10.01
CA SER A 154 3.32 -3.31 9.59
C SER A 154 2.96 -2.01 10.30
N ALA A 155 2.50 -1.01 9.53
CA ALA A 155 1.97 0.21 10.12
C ALA A 155 0.44 0.12 10.21
N PHE A 156 -0.09 0.30 11.43
CA PHE A 156 -1.53 0.20 11.71
C PHE A 156 -2.16 1.60 11.84
N PRO A 157 -3.29 1.87 11.16
CA PRO A 157 -3.93 3.18 11.18
C PRO A 157 -4.44 3.60 12.56
N MET A 158 -4.17 4.85 12.91
CA MET A 158 -4.76 5.56 14.05
C MET A 158 -6.21 5.89 13.77
N ARG A 159 -7.02 5.74 14.81
CA ARG A 159 -8.40 6.22 14.88
C ARG A 159 -8.56 7.12 16.08
N VAL A 160 -9.41 8.12 15.96
CA VAL A 160 -9.74 9.08 17.00
C VAL A 160 -11.24 9.07 17.23
N THR A 161 -11.64 8.90 18.48
CA THR A 161 -13.02 8.94 18.93
C THR A 161 -13.14 9.85 20.16
N LEU A 162 -14.37 10.07 20.63
CA LEU A 162 -14.63 10.80 21.87
C LEU A 162 -13.93 10.18 23.10
N SER A 163 -13.60 8.88 23.05
CA SER A 163 -12.94 8.17 24.15
C SER A 163 -11.41 8.17 24.08
N GLY A 164 -10.81 8.63 22.98
CA GLY A 164 -9.36 8.57 22.79
C GLY A 164 -8.91 8.45 21.35
N ALA A 165 -7.63 8.67 21.10
CA ALA A 165 -6.94 8.17 19.90
C ALA A 165 -6.26 6.82 20.18
N TYR A 166 -6.36 5.90 19.24
CA TYR A 166 -5.84 4.55 19.40
C TYR A 166 -5.49 3.88 18.07
N ILE A 167 -4.63 2.88 18.16
CA ILE A 167 -4.22 2.00 17.08
C ILE A 167 -4.44 0.57 17.55
N ASP A 168 -5.24 -0.20 16.81
CA ASP A 168 -5.43 -1.62 17.11
C ASP A 168 -4.40 -2.42 16.30
N TYR A 169 -3.50 -3.11 16.99
CA TYR A 169 -2.49 -3.94 16.35
C TYR A 169 -3.11 -5.11 15.60
N GLY A 170 -2.68 -5.30 14.35
CA GLY A 170 -3.28 -6.25 13.41
C GLY A 170 -4.55 -5.74 12.72
N ASN A 171 -5.08 -4.58 13.11
CA ASN A 171 -6.27 -3.99 12.50
C ASN A 171 -5.87 -2.87 11.53
N VAL A 172 -6.25 -3.02 10.27
CA VAL A 172 -5.99 -2.00 9.23
C VAL A 172 -7.29 -1.29 8.81
N ALA A 173 -8.34 -1.37 9.63
CA ALA A 173 -9.51 -0.54 9.46
C ALA A 173 -9.13 0.93 9.58
N VAL A 174 -9.46 1.68 8.54
CA VAL A 174 -9.09 3.09 8.39
C VAL A 174 -10.23 4.00 8.82
N GLN A 175 -9.88 5.06 9.55
CA GLN A 175 -10.71 6.26 9.66
C GLN A 175 -10.12 7.33 8.75
N ARG A 176 -10.99 7.99 7.97
CA ARG A 176 -10.61 9.12 7.13
C ARG A 176 -10.30 10.33 8.01
N LEU A 177 -9.04 10.74 8.03
CA LEU A 177 -8.56 11.94 8.70
C LEU A 177 -8.07 12.94 7.64
N PHE A 178 -8.31 14.23 7.81
CA PHE A 178 -7.92 15.28 6.88
C PHE A 178 -6.96 16.23 7.59
N LEU A 179 -5.80 16.46 7.00
CA LEU A 179 -4.82 17.42 7.51
C LEU A 179 -5.08 18.79 6.89
N GLU A 180 -5.62 19.73 7.67
CA GLU A 180 -5.98 21.08 7.24
C GLU A 180 -4.98 22.13 7.72
N ASP A 181 -4.64 23.12 6.91
CA ASP A 181 -3.66 24.16 7.29
C ASP A 181 -4.12 25.02 8.47
N ALA A 182 -3.17 25.41 9.34
CA ALA A 182 -3.47 26.09 10.59
C ALA A 182 -2.45 27.17 11.05
N GLY A 183 -1.78 27.91 10.13
CA GLY A 183 -0.86 29.01 10.49
C GLY A 183 -0.74 30.19 9.50
N GLU A 184 -0.55 31.40 10.05
CA GLU A 184 -0.35 32.72 9.40
C GLU A 184 1.08 33.26 9.64
N GLY A 185 1.88 33.54 8.59
CA GLY A 185 3.22 34.17 8.69
C GLY A 185 4.22 33.63 7.66
N ASP A 186 4.56 34.44 6.65
CA ASP A 186 5.48 34.14 5.52
C ASP A 186 5.49 32.69 5.03
N SER A 187 4.40 32.30 4.36
CA SER A 187 4.43 31.27 3.30
C SER A 187 5.15 31.78 2.03
N ALA A 188 5.92 32.87 2.13
CA ALA A 188 6.71 33.44 1.04
C ALA A 188 7.88 32.51 0.69
N GLY A 189 7.57 31.55 -0.18
CA GLY A 189 8.58 30.82 -0.94
C GLY A 189 8.87 29.41 -0.45
N PHE A 190 7.88 28.64 -0.03
CA PHE A 190 7.98 27.18 -0.10
C PHE A 190 6.67 26.65 -0.63
N ALA A 191 6.70 26.16 -1.88
CA ALA A 191 5.66 25.30 -2.40
C ALA A 191 5.45 24.22 -1.34
N ALA A 192 4.20 24.10 -0.88
CA ALA A 192 3.83 23.00 -0.04
C ALA A 192 4.28 21.72 -0.74
N ASP A 193 5.14 20.94 -0.11
CA ASP A 193 5.33 19.53 -0.43
C ASP A 193 4.07 18.75 0.04
N SER A 194 2.87 19.34 -0.11
CA SER A 194 1.55 18.71 0.04
C SER A 194 1.19 17.83 -1.16
N ALA A 195 2.09 17.76 -2.13
CA ALA A 195 2.34 16.59 -2.92
C ALA A 195 3.85 16.43 -2.90
N GLY A 196 4.38 15.31 -2.43
CA GLY A 196 5.74 14.96 -2.86
C GLY A 196 5.71 14.98 -4.38
N ASP A 197 6.47 15.88 -5.00
CA ASP A 197 6.54 16.08 -6.45
C ASP A 197 6.79 14.73 -7.11
N VAL A 198 5.72 14.06 -7.55
CA VAL A 198 5.80 12.98 -8.52
C VAL A 198 6.27 13.66 -9.78
N PRO A 199 7.53 13.43 -10.23
CA PRO A 199 8.11 14.20 -11.32
C PRO A 199 7.18 14.27 -12.53
N ASP A 200 7.20 15.36 -13.29
CA ASP A 200 6.39 15.50 -14.52
C ASP A 200 6.65 14.38 -15.55
N SER A 201 7.74 13.60 -15.38
CA SER A 201 7.97 12.36 -16.14
C SER A 201 6.95 11.25 -15.87
N PHE A 202 6.10 11.40 -14.85
CA PHE A 202 5.02 10.47 -14.52
C PHE A 202 3.65 11.06 -14.90
N PRO A 203 2.70 10.22 -15.36
CA PRO A 203 1.42 10.65 -15.92
C PRO A 203 0.62 11.49 -14.93
N HIS A 204 0.08 12.63 -15.38
CA HIS A 204 -0.87 13.44 -14.58
C HIS A 204 -2.26 12.82 -14.50
N ALA A 205 -2.62 11.96 -15.46
CA ALA A 205 -3.86 11.19 -15.49
C ALA A 205 -3.56 9.82 -16.07
N PHE A 206 -4.22 8.78 -15.55
CA PHE A 206 -4.03 7.42 -16.03
C PHE A 206 -4.95 7.06 -17.20
N THR A 207 -4.45 6.23 -18.09
CA THR A 207 -5.20 5.59 -19.17
C THR A 207 -5.90 4.36 -18.63
N HIS A 208 -7.20 4.24 -18.91
CA HIS A 208 -8.04 3.14 -18.45
C HIS A 208 -8.83 2.50 -19.60
N PRO A 209 -8.99 1.15 -19.62
CA PRO A 209 -8.17 0.20 -18.87
C PRO A 209 -6.72 0.30 -19.35
N GLY A 210 -5.77 0.25 -18.41
CA GLY A 210 -4.35 0.42 -18.73
C GLY A 210 -3.40 -0.24 -17.73
N VAL A 211 -3.87 -1.31 -17.06
CA VAL A 211 -3.02 -2.15 -16.22
C VAL A 211 -2.29 -3.17 -17.11
N ASN A 212 -2.66 -4.46 -17.15
CA ASN A 212 -1.93 -5.41 -18.02
C ASN A 212 -2.39 -5.35 -19.48
N LEU A 213 -3.63 -4.93 -19.75
CA LEU A 213 -4.19 -4.88 -21.10
C LEU A 213 -4.90 -3.54 -21.34
N SER A 214 -4.56 -2.91 -22.46
CA SER A 214 -5.27 -1.74 -22.98
C SER A 214 -6.61 -2.11 -23.62
N ALA A 215 -7.50 -1.13 -23.78
CA ALA A 215 -8.76 -1.30 -24.50
C ALA A 215 -8.57 -1.84 -25.94
N ALA A 216 -7.51 -1.40 -26.62
CA ALA A 216 -7.17 -1.85 -27.96
C ALA A 216 -6.75 -3.32 -27.97
N GLN A 217 -5.88 -3.75 -27.05
CA GLN A 217 -5.48 -5.15 -26.93
C GLN A 217 -6.65 -6.06 -26.58
N LEU A 218 -7.55 -5.63 -25.69
CA LEU A 218 -8.78 -6.37 -25.35
C LEU A 218 -9.70 -6.53 -26.56
N THR A 219 -9.83 -5.48 -27.38
CA THR A 219 -10.61 -5.50 -28.63
C THR A 219 -10.02 -6.48 -29.64
N VAL A 220 -8.69 -6.43 -29.86
CA VAL A 220 -7.98 -7.36 -30.74
C VAL A 220 -8.16 -8.81 -30.27
N MET A 221 -7.98 -9.07 -28.97
CA MET A 221 -8.22 -10.40 -28.38
C MET A 221 -9.66 -10.87 -28.63
N ARG A 222 -10.65 -10.04 -28.33
CA ARG A 222 -12.08 -10.35 -28.55
C ARG A 222 -12.35 -10.71 -30.01
N ASP A 223 -11.84 -9.92 -30.93
CA ASP A 223 -12.14 -10.05 -32.35
C ASP A 223 -11.53 -11.34 -32.92
N HIS A 224 -10.26 -11.66 -32.59
CA HIS A 224 -9.64 -12.94 -32.96
C HIS A 224 -10.38 -14.15 -32.37
N VAL A 225 -10.81 -14.09 -31.10
CA VAL A 225 -11.57 -15.17 -30.48
C VAL A 225 -12.93 -15.36 -31.18
N ARG A 226 -13.65 -14.27 -31.47
CA ARG A 226 -14.94 -14.32 -32.18
C ARG A 226 -14.80 -14.81 -33.62
N ALA A 227 -13.67 -14.51 -34.27
CA ALA A 227 -13.32 -15.01 -35.59
C ALA A 227 -12.85 -16.49 -35.57
N HIS A 228 -12.74 -17.12 -34.41
CA HIS A 228 -12.24 -18.49 -34.24
C HIS A 228 -10.79 -18.68 -34.73
N GLU A 229 -9.97 -17.64 -34.63
CA GLU A 229 -8.58 -17.66 -35.11
C GLU A 229 -7.63 -18.22 -34.05
N ASN A 230 -6.69 -19.07 -34.48
CA ASN A 230 -5.65 -19.62 -33.60
C ASN A 230 -4.42 -18.71 -33.54
N PRO A 231 -3.76 -18.59 -32.36
CA PRO A 231 -3.99 -19.38 -31.14
C PRO A 231 -5.10 -18.87 -30.21
N TRP A 232 -5.64 -17.66 -30.41
CA TRP A 232 -6.58 -17.02 -29.47
C TRP A 232 -7.81 -17.87 -29.15
N TYR A 233 -8.43 -18.49 -30.16
CA TYR A 233 -9.62 -19.32 -29.94
C TYR A 233 -9.30 -20.57 -29.13
N ALA A 234 -8.17 -21.23 -29.40
CA ALA A 234 -7.73 -22.39 -28.62
C ALA A 234 -7.49 -22.02 -27.15
N ASP A 235 -6.93 -20.84 -26.89
CA ASP A 235 -6.67 -20.34 -25.54
C ASP A 235 -7.97 -19.98 -24.81
N TYR A 236 -8.92 -19.37 -25.53
CA TYR A 236 -10.27 -19.14 -25.00
C TYR A 236 -10.99 -20.45 -24.66
N ARG A 237 -10.84 -21.51 -25.46
CA ARG A 237 -11.35 -22.84 -25.11
C ARG A 237 -10.71 -23.39 -23.84
N ARG A 238 -9.40 -23.22 -23.65
CA ARG A 238 -8.75 -23.60 -22.38
C ARG A 238 -9.37 -22.83 -21.20
N LEU A 239 -9.57 -21.52 -21.35
CA LEU A 239 -10.24 -20.71 -20.34
C LEU A 239 -11.65 -21.24 -19.99
N THR A 240 -12.45 -21.67 -20.97
CA THR A 240 -13.84 -22.14 -20.72
C THR A 240 -13.94 -23.58 -20.25
N ASP A 241 -12.98 -24.43 -20.60
CA ASP A 241 -13.13 -25.88 -20.48
C ASP A 241 -12.29 -26.50 -19.36
N THR A 242 -11.14 -25.88 -19.04
CA THR A 242 -10.15 -26.52 -18.16
C THR A 242 -9.99 -25.81 -16.83
N VAL A 243 -10.53 -24.60 -16.67
CA VAL A 243 -10.44 -23.85 -15.42
C VAL A 243 -11.30 -24.54 -14.34
N PRO A 244 -10.72 -24.96 -13.20
CA PRO A 244 -11.45 -25.70 -12.18
C PRO A 244 -12.31 -24.79 -11.29
N ASN A 245 -13.08 -25.42 -10.39
CA ASN A 245 -13.83 -24.77 -9.32
C ASN A 245 -14.81 -23.69 -9.81
N ASP A 246 -15.34 -23.83 -11.04
CA ASP A 246 -16.21 -22.86 -11.70
C ASP A 246 -15.59 -21.44 -11.80
N MET A 247 -14.28 -21.24 -11.62
CA MET A 247 -13.68 -19.89 -11.58
C MET A 247 -13.84 -19.13 -12.91
N SER A 248 -14.01 -19.82 -14.03
CA SER A 248 -14.30 -19.22 -15.35
C SER A 248 -15.80 -19.22 -15.68
N SER A 249 -16.65 -19.10 -14.67
CA SER A 249 -18.10 -19.20 -14.79
C SER A 249 -18.80 -18.30 -13.78
N GLU A 250 -20.00 -17.84 -14.14
CA GLU A 250 -20.89 -17.11 -13.24
C GLU A 250 -21.39 -17.97 -12.06
N ARG A 251 -21.12 -19.28 -12.09
CA ARG A 251 -21.46 -20.22 -11.01
C ARG A 251 -20.46 -20.22 -9.86
N TYR A 252 -19.29 -19.58 -10.00
CA TYR A 252 -18.34 -19.47 -8.89
C TYR A 252 -19.01 -18.85 -7.66
N VAL A 253 -18.85 -19.48 -6.49
CA VAL A 253 -19.38 -18.98 -5.21
C VAL A 253 -18.21 -18.50 -4.36
N PRO A 254 -18.03 -17.18 -4.19
CA PRO A 254 -16.95 -16.65 -3.37
C PRO A 254 -17.19 -16.92 -1.87
N THR A 255 -16.12 -17.17 -1.13
CA THR A 255 -16.13 -17.22 0.34
C THR A 255 -15.38 -16.01 0.88
N PHE A 256 -16.09 -14.97 1.28
CA PHE A 256 -15.47 -13.75 1.81
C PHE A 256 -14.97 -13.95 3.25
N ARG A 257 -13.80 -13.38 3.55
CA ARG A 257 -13.14 -13.46 4.87
C ARG A 257 -12.71 -12.08 5.33
N GLU A 258 -12.78 -11.83 6.63
CA GLU A 258 -12.22 -10.60 7.21
C GLU A 258 -10.69 -10.63 7.26
N GLY A 259 -10.08 -11.80 7.43
CA GLY A 259 -8.63 -11.98 7.40
C GLY A 259 -8.22 -13.16 6.53
N VAL A 260 -7.16 -12.99 5.76
CA VAL A 260 -6.52 -14.05 4.98
C VAL A 260 -5.00 -14.01 5.14
N GLY A 261 -4.33 -15.14 5.07
CA GLY A 261 -2.88 -15.21 5.22
C GLY A 261 -2.31 -16.60 5.11
N ARG A 262 -0.99 -16.68 4.99
CA ARG A 262 -0.22 -17.93 5.09
C ARG A 262 1.24 -17.67 5.48
N GLY A 263 1.95 -18.73 5.83
CA GLY A 263 3.37 -18.68 6.18
C GLY A 263 3.63 -19.03 7.64
N ASN A 264 4.90 -18.95 8.04
CA ASN A 264 5.33 -19.10 9.44
C ASN A 264 6.25 -17.92 9.81
N PRO A 265 5.85 -17.01 10.72
CA PRO A 265 4.68 -17.07 11.60
C PRO A 265 3.34 -17.16 10.86
N GLU A 266 2.41 -17.88 11.49
CA GLU A 266 1.08 -18.15 10.94
C GLU A 266 0.27 -16.85 10.80
N GLY A 267 -0.49 -16.75 9.72
CA GLY A 267 -1.47 -15.68 9.52
C GLY A 267 -2.89 -16.15 9.83
N SER A 268 -3.87 -15.39 9.39
CA SER A 268 -5.31 -15.64 9.48
C SER A 268 -5.77 -16.91 8.73
N GLY A 269 -4.88 -17.57 7.97
CA GLY A 269 -5.22 -18.73 7.14
C GLY A 269 -6.05 -18.35 5.92
N HIS A 270 -6.71 -19.32 5.27
CA HIS A 270 -7.71 -19.06 4.22
C HIS A 270 -7.26 -18.26 2.98
N ILE A 271 -5.96 -18.08 2.73
CA ILE A 271 -5.47 -17.34 1.55
C ILE A 271 -5.99 -17.89 0.21
N GLY A 272 -6.30 -19.19 0.15
CA GLY A 272 -6.89 -19.81 -1.05
C GLY A 272 -8.26 -19.22 -1.42
N ASP A 273 -9.07 -18.79 -0.45
CA ASP A 273 -10.38 -18.16 -0.71
C ASP A 273 -10.19 -16.82 -1.46
N TRP A 274 -9.16 -16.06 -1.09
CA TRP A 274 -8.74 -14.82 -1.74
C TRP A 274 -8.16 -15.06 -3.14
N GLU A 275 -7.18 -15.96 -3.26
CA GLU A 275 -6.50 -16.26 -4.52
C GLU A 275 -7.47 -16.77 -5.59
N MET A 276 -8.38 -17.69 -5.21
CA MET A 276 -9.40 -18.21 -6.12
C MET A 276 -10.41 -17.15 -6.53
N SER A 277 -10.82 -16.27 -5.61
CA SER A 277 -11.75 -15.17 -5.93
C SER A 277 -11.13 -14.19 -6.93
N CYS A 278 -9.87 -13.81 -6.73
CA CYS A 278 -9.16 -12.90 -7.63
C CYS A 278 -8.97 -13.52 -9.03
N ALA A 279 -8.65 -14.82 -9.10
CA ALA A 279 -8.59 -15.53 -10.36
C ALA A 279 -9.97 -15.62 -11.05
N ALA A 280 -11.03 -15.92 -10.28
CA ALA A 280 -12.38 -16.01 -10.80
C ALA A 280 -12.88 -14.66 -11.35
N ALA A 281 -12.59 -13.56 -10.66
CA ALA A 281 -12.91 -12.21 -11.15
C ALA A 281 -12.22 -11.95 -12.50
N TYR A 282 -10.93 -12.25 -12.63
CA TYR A 282 -10.21 -12.01 -13.88
C TYR A 282 -10.71 -12.88 -15.04
N PHE A 283 -10.94 -14.18 -14.80
CA PHE A 283 -11.49 -15.08 -15.82
C PHE A 283 -12.88 -14.65 -16.28
N ASN A 284 -13.77 -14.27 -15.35
CA ASN A 284 -15.09 -13.76 -15.71
C ASN A 284 -15.00 -12.42 -16.46
N ALA A 285 -14.06 -11.53 -16.12
CA ALA A 285 -13.84 -10.29 -16.88
C ALA A 285 -13.44 -10.58 -18.34
N LEU A 286 -12.52 -11.53 -18.58
CA LEU A 286 -12.14 -11.95 -19.93
C LEU A 286 -13.31 -12.60 -20.69
N ARG A 287 -14.13 -13.41 -20.02
CA ARG A 287 -15.36 -13.95 -20.63
C ARG A 287 -16.35 -12.87 -20.99
N TRP A 288 -16.48 -11.83 -20.17
CA TRP A 288 -17.32 -10.68 -20.49
C TRP A 288 -16.80 -9.93 -21.73
N VAL A 289 -15.49 -9.68 -21.83
CA VAL A 289 -14.88 -9.05 -23.03
C VAL A 289 -15.21 -9.84 -24.30
N VAL A 290 -15.03 -11.16 -24.28
CA VAL A 290 -15.28 -12.01 -25.46
C VAL A 290 -16.76 -12.09 -25.80
N THR A 291 -17.63 -12.33 -24.82
CA THR A 291 -19.04 -12.67 -25.06
C THR A 291 -19.98 -11.47 -25.06
N GLY A 292 -19.64 -10.40 -24.34
CA GLY A 292 -20.54 -9.29 -24.00
C GLY A 292 -21.64 -9.65 -23.00
N GLU A 293 -21.65 -10.88 -22.45
CA GLU A 293 -22.74 -11.34 -21.60
C GLU A 293 -22.66 -10.78 -20.19
N ARG A 294 -23.71 -10.05 -19.78
CA ARG A 294 -23.78 -9.33 -18.50
C ARG A 294 -23.56 -10.21 -17.25
N ARG A 295 -23.89 -11.50 -17.30
CA ARG A 295 -23.68 -12.43 -16.17
C ARG A 295 -22.23 -12.54 -15.72
N TYR A 296 -21.29 -12.43 -16.66
CA TYR A 296 -19.87 -12.49 -16.37
C TYR A 296 -19.39 -11.23 -15.66
N ALA A 297 -19.74 -10.05 -16.18
CA ALA A 297 -19.46 -8.79 -15.49
C ALA A 297 -20.14 -8.70 -14.11
N ALA A 298 -21.38 -9.17 -13.97
CA ALA A 298 -22.09 -9.21 -12.70
C ALA A 298 -21.35 -10.05 -11.64
N LYS A 299 -20.80 -11.21 -12.03
CA LYS A 299 -19.99 -12.04 -11.13
C LYS A 299 -18.70 -11.32 -10.69
N VAL A 300 -18.06 -10.57 -11.60
CA VAL A 300 -16.88 -9.76 -11.24
C VAL A 300 -17.22 -8.71 -10.18
N VAL A 301 -18.34 -7.99 -10.36
CA VAL A 301 -18.80 -6.98 -9.39
C VAL A 301 -19.14 -7.62 -8.05
N GLU A 302 -19.83 -8.76 -8.03
CA GLU A 302 -20.15 -9.50 -6.80
C GLU A 302 -18.87 -9.84 -6.00
N ILE A 303 -17.84 -10.35 -6.68
CA ILE A 303 -16.57 -10.71 -6.04
C ILE A 303 -15.86 -9.46 -5.51
N ILE A 304 -15.72 -8.42 -6.35
CA ILE A 304 -15.03 -7.19 -5.97
C ILE A 304 -15.74 -6.54 -4.78
N ASP A 305 -17.05 -6.36 -4.86
CA ASP A 305 -17.80 -5.67 -3.82
C ASP A 305 -17.78 -6.45 -2.50
N GLY A 306 -18.03 -7.77 -2.55
CA GLY A 306 -18.04 -8.60 -1.35
C GLY A 306 -16.69 -8.67 -0.62
N TRP A 307 -15.57 -8.69 -1.35
CA TRP A 307 -14.26 -8.54 -0.71
C TRP A 307 -14.00 -7.12 -0.22
N SER A 308 -14.39 -6.10 -0.99
CA SER A 308 -14.22 -4.70 -0.60
C SER A 308 -14.99 -4.35 0.68
N THR A 309 -16.12 -5.01 0.93
CA THR A 309 -16.89 -4.84 2.17
C THR A 309 -16.36 -5.68 3.32
N THR A 310 -15.63 -6.77 3.07
CA THR A 310 -15.32 -7.79 4.09
C THR A 310 -13.85 -7.83 4.47
N LEU A 311 -12.93 -7.78 3.50
CA LEU A 311 -11.50 -7.93 3.76
C LEU A 311 -11.03 -6.81 4.70
N ARG A 312 -10.35 -7.21 5.76
CA ARG A 312 -9.67 -6.33 6.69
C ARG A 312 -8.19 -6.55 6.64
N VAL A 313 -7.67 -7.78 6.67
CA VAL A 313 -6.23 -8.00 6.80
C VAL A 313 -5.70 -9.08 5.85
N ILE A 314 -4.50 -8.85 5.32
CA ILE A 314 -3.66 -9.90 4.70
C ILE A 314 -2.37 -10.04 5.52
N ASP A 315 -2.16 -11.18 6.17
CA ASP A 315 -1.10 -11.38 7.17
C ASP A 315 -0.34 -12.72 7.02
N GLY A 316 0.55 -12.98 7.98
CA GLY A 316 1.51 -14.08 7.95
C GLY A 316 2.80 -13.72 7.22
N ARG A 317 3.78 -14.62 7.27
CA ARG A 317 5.09 -14.38 6.62
C ARG A 317 5.00 -14.19 5.11
N ASP A 318 4.05 -14.84 4.46
CA ASP A 318 3.90 -14.80 2.99
C ASP A 318 2.89 -13.73 2.53
N ARG A 319 2.47 -12.82 3.42
CA ARG A 319 1.47 -11.79 3.11
C ARG A 319 1.78 -10.96 1.88
N ILE A 320 3.06 -10.64 1.64
CA ILE A 320 3.52 -9.85 0.49
C ILE A 320 3.19 -10.54 -0.84
N LEU A 321 3.52 -11.83 -0.98
CA LEU A 321 3.22 -12.61 -2.18
C LEU A 321 1.71 -12.94 -2.28
N GLY A 322 1.07 -13.27 -1.16
CA GLY A 322 -0.37 -13.51 -1.10
C GLY A 322 -1.20 -12.29 -1.51
N ALA A 323 -0.80 -11.09 -1.08
CA ALA A 323 -1.42 -9.85 -1.47
C ALA A 323 -1.12 -9.51 -2.94
N SER A 324 0.15 -9.50 -3.35
CA SER A 324 0.54 -9.04 -4.69
C SER A 324 0.00 -9.91 -5.84
N LEU A 325 0.35 -11.20 -5.87
CA LEU A 325 0.06 -12.09 -6.99
C LEU A 325 -1.44 -12.32 -7.24
N ALA A 326 -2.25 -12.23 -6.20
CA ALA A 326 -3.70 -12.33 -6.31
C ALA A 326 -4.32 -10.97 -6.69
N THR A 327 -3.93 -9.88 -6.02
CA THR A 327 -4.59 -8.57 -6.21
C THR A 327 -4.43 -8.03 -7.62
N ILE A 328 -3.29 -8.26 -8.29
CA ILE A 328 -3.12 -7.84 -9.69
C ILE A 328 -4.22 -8.38 -10.61
N LYS A 329 -4.71 -9.61 -10.36
CA LYS A 329 -5.81 -10.22 -11.14
C LYS A 329 -7.14 -9.50 -10.86
N LEU A 330 -7.41 -9.20 -9.59
CA LEU A 330 -8.62 -8.49 -9.17
C LEU A 330 -8.65 -7.06 -9.72
N ILE A 331 -7.51 -6.36 -9.71
CA ILE A 331 -7.38 -5.02 -10.30
C ILE A 331 -7.66 -5.05 -11.81
N ASN A 332 -7.04 -5.98 -12.55
CA ASN A 332 -7.32 -6.12 -13.99
C ASN A 332 -8.81 -6.41 -14.25
N ALA A 333 -9.44 -7.25 -13.43
CA ALA A 333 -10.87 -7.53 -13.55
C ALA A 333 -11.72 -6.26 -13.35
N ALA A 334 -11.40 -5.46 -12.32
CA ALA A 334 -12.07 -4.21 -12.01
C ALA A 334 -11.91 -3.19 -13.15
N GLU A 335 -10.67 -3.00 -13.64
CA GLU A 335 -10.35 -2.11 -14.75
C GLU A 335 -11.10 -2.46 -16.03
N ILE A 336 -11.07 -3.76 -16.40
CA ILE A 336 -11.79 -4.27 -17.56
C ILE A 336 -13.28 -3.95 -17.42
N VAL A 337 -13.91 -4.40 -16.33
CA VAL A 337 -15.36 -4.27 -16.14
C VAL A 337 -15.80 -2.80 -16.01
N ARG A 338 -14.96 -1.94 -15.43
CA ARG A 338 -15.27 -0.52 -15.26
C ARG A 338 -15.14 0.29 -16.55
N TYR A 339 -14.15 -0.02 -17.39
CA TYR A 339 -13.76 0.90 -18.48
C TYR A 339 -13.83 0.32 -19.90
N PHE A 340 -13.78 -1.00 -20.09
CA PHE A 340 -13.81 -1.58 -21.43
C PHE A 340 -15.19 -1.41 -22.09
N ASP A 341 -15.21 -0.94 -23.35
CA ASP A 341 -16.41 -0.80 -24.19
C ASP A 341 -17.57 -0.02 -23.52
N GLY A 342 -17.23 1.08 -22.83
CA GLY A 342 -18.18 1.92 -22.10
C GLY A 342 -18.52 1.43 -20.69
N GLY A 343 -17.90 0.34 -20.25
CA GLY A 343 -18.04 -0.20 -18.89
C GLY A 343 -19.34 -0.95 -18.64
N TYR A 344 -19.35 -1.74 -17.57
CA TYR A 344 -20.55 -2.40 -17.09
C TYR A 344 -21.31 -1.49 -16.13
N ALA A 345 -22.51 -1.05 -16.52
CA ALA A 345 -23.34 -0.15 -15.71
C ALA A 345 -23.70 -0.69 -14.32
N GLY A 346 -23.60 -2.01 -14.08
CA GLY A 346 -23.80 -2.59 -12.75
C GLY A 346 -22.61 -2.46 -11.81
N PHE A 347 -21.46 -1.96 -12.28
CA PHE A 347 -20.34 -1.58 -11.42
C PHE A 347 -20.43 -0.09 -11.11
N ASP A 348 -21.25 0.24 -10.12
CA ASP A 348 -21.51 1.61 -9.71
C ASP A 348 -20.32 2.27 -9.01
N ASP A 349 -20.39 3.60 -8.88
CA ASP A 349 -19.32 4.42 -8.32
C ASP A 349 -19.08 4.13 -6.83
N GLU A 350 -20.11 3.70 -6.10
CA GLU A 350 -20.00 3.38 -4.67
C GLU A 350 -19.21 2.09 -4.47
N SER A 351 -19.53 1.04 -5.22
CA SER A 351 -18.81 -0.23 -5.22
C SER A 351 -17.36 -0.03 -5.67
N PHE A 352 -17.14 0.78 -6.71
CA PHE A 352 -15.78 1.11 -7.15
C PHE A 352 -15.01 1.94 -6.12
N ALA A 353 -15.66 2.87 -5.41
CA ALA A 353 -15.05 3.62 -4.33
C ALA A 353 -14.67 2.72 -3.13
N ARG A 354 -15.51 1.73 -2.78
CA ARG A 354 -15.17 0.71 -1.77
C ARG A 354 -13.97 -0.12 -2.21
N PHE A 355 -13.91 -0.54 -3.47
CA PHE A 355 -12.77 -1.26 -4.02
C PHE A 355 -11.47 -0.45 -3.90
N ARG A 356 -11.47 0.80 -4.34
CA ARG A 356 -10.29 1.68 -4.20
C ARG A 356 -9.90 1.90 -2.74
N THR A 357 -10.87 1.95 -1.84
CA THR A 357 -10.63 2.04 -0.38
C THR A 357 -9.94 0.78 0.15
N MET A 358 -10.40 -0.41 -0.23
CA MET A 358 -9.73 -1.67 0.15
C MET A 358 -8.30 -1.75 -0.38
N LEU A 359 -8.06 -1.35 -1.64
CA LEU A 359 -6.71 -1.34 -2.21
C LEU A 359 -5.74 -0.48 -1.39
N ARG A 360 -6.15 0.71 -0.97
CA ARG A 360 -5.27 1.64 -0.24
C ARG A 360 -5.08 1.29 1.23
N ASN A 361 -6.11 0.71 1.85
CA ASN A 361 -6.13 0.52 3.29
C ASN A 361 -5.74 -0.90 3.71
N VAL A 362 -5.90 -1.88 2.83
CA VAL A 362 -5.62 -3.29 3.14
C VAL A 362 -4.47 -3.82 2.31
N ILE A 363 -4.43 -3.52 1.01
CA ILE A 363 -3.42 -4.11 0.11
C ILE A 363 -2.14 -3.29 0.10
N TYR A 364 -2.23 -1.99 -0.16
CA TYR A 364 -1.09 -1.10 -0.28
C TYR A 364 -0.14 -1.18 0.93
N PRO A 365 -0.60 -1.18 2.20
CA PRO A 365 0.31 -1.29 3.35
C PRO A 365 1.10 -2.61 3.37
N VAL A 366 0.60 -3.67 2.75
CA VAL A 366 1.25 -4.99 2.68
C VAL A 366 2.29 -5.07 1.57
N VAL A 367 2.11 -4.31 0.48
CA VAL A 367 2.96 -4.42 -0.73
C VAL A 367 3.88 -3.21 -0.95
N ARG A 368 3.68 -2.10 -0.25
CA ARG A 368 4.41 -0.85 -0.47
C ARG A 368 5.92 -0.98 -0.31
N ASP A 369 6.40 -1.87 0.54
CA ASP A 369 7.84 -2.02 0.82
C ASP A 369 8.49 -3.13 -0.02
N GLY A 370 7.71 -3.81 -0.86
CA GLY A 370 8.19 -4.92 -1.66
C GLY A 370 8.54 -6.13 -0.80
N GLY A 371 9.63 -6.81 -1.16
CA GLY A 371 10.24 -7.87 -0.36
C GLY A 371 11.17 -7.28 0.70
N ALA A 372 11.35 -5.95 0.72
CA ALA A 372 11.82 -5.28 1.91
C ALA A 372 10.73 -5.55 2.94
N PRO A 373 11.08 -6.41 3.86
CA PRO A 373 12.45 -6.41 4.38
C PRO A 373 13.22 -7.72 4.47
N MET A 374 12.53 -8.79 4.11
CA MET A 374 13.01 -10.14 4.29
C MET A 374 14.28 -10.26 3.43
N ASN A 375 14.51 -9.26 2.55
CA ASN A 375 15.58 -9.12 1.60
C ASN A 375 15.66 -10.44 0.85
N ALA A 376 14.47 -10.97 0.57
CA ALA A 376 14.26 -12.24 -0.06
C ALA A 376 14.64 -12.13 -1.53
N ASN A 377 14.68 -13.28 -2.20
CA ASN A 377 14.95 -13.32 -3.62
C ASN A 377 13.97 -12.42 -4.39
N GLY A 378 14.42 -11.86 -5.51
CA GLY A 378 13.76 -10.72 -6.13
C GLY A 378 12.32 -10.94 -6.63
N ASN A 379 11.79 -12.18 -6.64
CA ASN A 379 10.36 -12.41 -6.85
C ASN A 379 9.49 -11.72 -5.78
N TRP A 380 9.99 -11.67 -4.55
CA TRP A 380 9.34 -11.00 -3.43
C TRP A 380 9.27 -9.49 -3.59
N ASP A 381 10.10 -8.91 -4.46
CA ASP A 381 10.13 -7.49 -4.79
C ASP A 381 9.33 -7.18 -6.07
N VAL A 382 9.56 -7.95 -7.14
CA VAL A 382 8.94 -7.65 -8.45
C VAL A 382 7.41 -7.81 -8.41
N ALA A 383 6.90 -8.83 -7.71
CA ALA A 383 5.45 -9.06 -7.62
C ALA A 383 4.69 -7.89 -6.94
N PRO A 384 5.11 -7.42 -5.75
CA PRO A 384 4.51 -6.22 -5.16
C PRO A 384 4.78 -4.95 -5.97
N MET A 385 5.92 -4.78 -6.65
CA MET A 385 6.14 -3.64 -7.56
C MET A 385 5.10 -3.60 -8.69
N THR A 386 4.86 -4.72 -9.38
CA THR A 386 3.80 -4.82 -10.41
C THR A 386 2.43 -4.43 -9.85
N THR A 387 2.15 -4.89 -8.62
CA THR A 387 0.88 -4.60 -7.94
C THR A 387 0.79 -3.13 -7.52
N LEU A 388 1.90 -2.47 -7.14
CA LEU A 388 1.92 -1.04 -6.84
C LEU A 388 1.55 -0.21 -8.07
N LEU A 389 2.13 -0.49 -9.23
CA LEU A 389 1.73 0.20 -10.47
C LEU A 389 0.24 0.02 -10.74
N ALA A 390 -0.27 -1.21 -10.59
CA ALA A 390 -1.68 -1.51 -10.79
C ALA A 390 -2.60 -0.81 -9.78
N ILE A 391 -2.22 -0.74 -8.50
CA ILE A 391 -2.95 0.03 -7.48
C ILE A 391 -2.95 1.50 -7.86
N GLY A 392 -1.80 2.07 -8.22
CA GLY A 392 -1.68 3.46 -8.63
C GLY A 392 -2.63 3.82 -9.77
N VAL A 393 -2.66 3.01 -10.84
CA VAL A 393 -3.61 3.16 -11.95
C VAL A 393 -5.06 3.07 -11.43
N ALA A 394 -5.46 1.94 -10.83
CA ALA A 394 -6.86 1.70 -10.43
C ALA A 394 -7.38 2.68 -9.37
N THR A 395 -6.48 3.35 -8.66
CA THR A 395 -6.82 4.32 -7.62
C THR A 395 -6.63 5.78 -8.03
N ASP A 396 -6.20 6.04 -9.26
CA ASP A 396 -5.75 7.36 -9.73
C ASP A 396 -4.68 7.99 -8.83
N ASP A 397 -3.83 7.18 -8.20
CA ASP A 397 -2.80 7.62 -7.27
C ASP A 397 -1.40 7.59 -7.92
N ARG A 398 -0.99 8.77 -8.39
CA ARG A 398 0.33 8.99 -9.00
C ARG A 398 1.49 8.64 -8.07
N ARG A 399 1.32 8.77 -6.76
CA ARG A 399 2.39 8.53 -5.78
C ARG A 399 2.65 7.05 -5.61
N ILE A 400 1.58 6.25 -5.49
CA ILE A 400 1.70 4.78 -5.43
C ILE A 400 2.32 4.25 -6.73
N PHE A 401 1.90 4.79 -7.87
CA PHE A 401 2.46 4.42 -9.16
C PHE A 401 3.95 4.75 -9.26
N ALA A 402 4.33 6.00 -8.96
CA ALA A 402 5.72 6.46 -9.03
C ALA A 402 6.62 5.63 -8.12
N ARG A 403 6.16 5.31 -6.90
CA ARG A 403 6.88 4.44 -5.97
C ARG A 403 7.25 3.10 -6.60
N GLY A 404 6.31 2.41 -7.23
CA GLY A 404 6.59 1.11 -7.84
C GLY A 404 7.58 1.21 -9.01
N VAL A 405 7.54 2.29 -9.80
CA VAL A 405 8.51 2.54 -10.89
C VAL A 405 9.91 2.86 -10.34
N ASP A 406 9.99 3.65 -9.28
CA ASP A 406 11.24 4.00 -8.61
C ASP A 406 11.88 2.75 -7.98
N MET A 407 11.08 1.93 -7.31
CA MET A 407 11.51 0.63 -6.78
C MET A 407 12.05 -0.28 -7.90
N TYR A 408 11.36 -0.35 -9.04
CA TYR A 408 11.79 -1.16 -10.19
C TYR A 408 13.11 -0.67 -10.83
N SER A 409 13.47 0.59 -10.62
CA SER A 409 14.71 1.22 -11.12
C SER A 409 15.81 1.31 -10.06
N SER A 410 15.53 0.87 -8.82
CA SER A 410 16.43 1.02 -7.69
C SER A 410 17.40 -0.15 -7.59
N ARG A 411 18.71 0.12 -7.58
CA ARG A 411 19.76 -0.87 -7.24
C ARG A 411 19.65 -1.43 -5.81
N TYR A 412 18.72 -0.94 -5.00
CA TYR A 412 18.52 -1.37 -3.62
C TYR A 412 17.32 -2.29 -3.43
N CYS A 413 16.57 -2.57 -4.50
CA CYS A 413 15.53 -3.60 -4.50
C CYS A 413 16.06 -4.81 -5.27
N ASN A 414 16.04 -6.00 -4.68
CA ASN A 414 16.58 -7.22 -5.32
C ASN A 414 15.80 -7.58 -6.59
N GLY A 415 14.49 -7.26 -6.62
CA GLY A 415 13.61 -7.46 -7.77
C GLY A 415 13.66 -6.37 -8.84
N SER A 416 14.47 -5.32 -8.67
CA SER A 416 14.59 -4.26 -9.67
C SER A 416 15.29 -4.77 -10.94
N ILE A 417 15.16 -4.03 -12.04
CA ILE A 417 15.89 -4.33 -13.27
C ILE A 417 17.41 -4.47 -13.05
N GLU A 418 17.96 -3.67 -12.13
CA GLU A 418 19.41 -3.46 -11.96
C GLU A 418 20.03 -4.68 -11.29
N ASN A 419 19.25 -5.39 -10.48
CA ASN A 419 19.71 -6.51 -9.66
C ASN A 419 19.15 -7.85 -10.13
N TYR A 420 17.93 -7.86 -10.68
CA TYR A 420 17.20 -9.11 -10.93
C TYR A 420 17.75 -9.87 -12.14
N LEU A 421 18.34 -9.17 -13.10
CA LEU A 421 18.92 -9.74 -14.32
C LEU A 421 20.42 -9.47 -14.37
N THR A 422 21.20 -10.45 -14.81
CA THR A 422 22.59 -10.22 -15.22
C THR A 422 22.67 -9.50 -16.57
N ASP A 423 23.84 -8.99 -16.92
CA ASP A 423 24.12 -8.35 -18.22
C ASP A 423 23.84 -9.25 -19.45
N TRP A 424 23.80 -10.58 -19.25
CA TRP A 424 23.46 -11.55 -20.30
C TRP A 424 22.03 -12.12 -20.17
N GLY A 425 21.19 -11.48 -19.36
CA GLY A 425 19.75 -11.76 -19.26
C GLY A 425 19.37 -12.95 -18.38
N GLN A 426 20.27 -13.42 -17.51
CA GLN A 426 19.94 -14.49 -16.56
C GLN A 426 19.26 -13.90 -15.31
N SER A 427 18.11 -14.43 -14.92
CA SER A 427 17.45 -13.99 -13.69
C SER A 427 18.07 -14.61 -12.44
N VAL A 428 18.01 -13.91 -11.31
CA VAL A 428 18.47 -14.41 -10.00
C VAL A 428 17.73 -15.68 -9.54
N GLU A 429 16.53 -15.95 -10.07
CA GLU A 429 15.73 -17.15 -9.78
C GLU A 429 16.02 -18.33 -10.73
N THR A 430 16.83 -18.13 -11.78
CA THR A 430 17.09 -19.15 -12.81
C THR A 430 17.67 -20.45 -12.24
N ALA A 431 18.42 -20.37 -11.12
CA ALA A 431 19.02 -21.53 -10.48
C ALA A 431 18.09 -22.28 -9.52
N ARG A 432 16.89 -21.74 -9.23
CA ARG A 432 15.93 -22.35 -8.28
C ARG A 432 15.07 -23.40 -8.97
N ASP A 433 14.20 -22.95 -9.87
CA ASP A 433 13.41 -23.79 -10.78
C ASP A 433 12.75 -22.93 -11.87
N GLN A 434 12.17 -23.60 -12.88
CA GLN A 434 11.57 -22.94 -14.04
C GLN A 434 10.38 -22.06 -13.68
N ALA A 435 9.57 -22.46 -12.68
CA ALA A 435 8.38 -21.71 -12.31
C ALA A 435 8.76 -20.37 -11.67
N HIS A 436 9.76 -20.35 -10.78
CA HIS A 436 10.25 -19.13 -10.15
C HIS A 436 10.96 -18.21 -11.14
N GLY A 437 11.74 -18.77 -12.07
CA GLY A 437 12.37 -18.00 -13.15
C GLY A 437 11.34 -17.33 -14.06
N GLN A 438 10.28 -18.06 -14.46
CA GLN A 438 9.20 -17.53 -15.29
C GLN A 438 8.33 -16.51 -14.55
N LEU A 439 8.06 -16.72 -13.26
CA LEU A 439 7.27 -15.81 -12.44
C LEU A 439 7.86 -14.39 -12.46
N GLY A 440 9.15 -14.27 -12.13
CA GLY A 440 9.79 -12.96 -12.06
C GLY A 440 9.88 -12.27 -13.43
N ILE A 441 10.30 -13.00 -14.46
CA ILE A 441 10.37 -12.44 -15.83
C ILE A 441 8.98 -11.98 -16.30
N GLY A 442 7.93 -12.77 -16.02
CA GLY A 442 6.56 -12.39 -16.33
C GLY A 442 6.12 -11.12 -15.60
N ALA A 443 6.37 -11.03 -14.29
CA ALA A 443 6.06 -9.85 -13.49
C ALA A 443 6.85 -8.59 -13.93
N MET A 444 8.12 -8.74 -14.34
CA MET A 444 8.87 -7.63 -14.95
C MET A 444 8.23 -7.18 -16.27
N GLY A 445 7.80 -8.12 -17.10
CA GLY A 445 7.07 -7.84 -18.34
C GLY A 445 5.77 -7.08 -18.07
N ASP A 446 4.98 -7.53 -17.10
CA ASP A 446 3.75 -6.86 -16.67
C ASP A 446 4.04 -5.45 -16.13
N THR A 447 5.09 -5.28 -15.33
CA THR A 447 5.52 -3.97 -14.81
C THR A 447 5.82 -3.00 -15.96
N CYS A 448 6.59 -3.44 -16.95
CA CYS A 448 6.89 -2.65 -18.14
C CYS A 448 5.63 -2.35 -18.97
N ALA A 449 4.74 -3.32 -19.15
CA ALA A 449 3.50 -3.14 -19.91
C ALA A 449 2.58 -2.11 -19.24
N ILE A 450 2.41 -2.18 -17.91
CA ILE A 450 1.65 -1.18 -17.17
C ILE A 450 2.28 0.20 -17.34
N ALA A 451 3.60 0.32 -17.19
CA ALA A 451 4.31 1.60 -17.38
C ALA A 451 4.13 2.17 -18.81
N GLU A 452 4.25 1.33 -19.83
CA GLU A 452 4.07 1.69 -21.24
C GLU A 452 2.64 2.18 -21.52
N HIS A 453 1.61 1.51 -21.00
CA HIS A 453 0.23 1.95 -21.11
C HIS A 453 -0.02 3.34 -20.51
N GLN A 454 0.82 3.77 -19.57
CA GLN A 454 0.76 5.08 -18.94
C GLN A 454 1.73 6.11 -19.55
N GLY A 455 2.40 5.76 -20.65
CA GLY A 455 3.32 6.65 -21.36
C GLY A 455 4.64 6.89 -20.62
N VAL A 456 4.99 6.03 -19.66
CA VAL A 456 6.28 6.09 -18.95
C VAL A 456 7.31 5.30 -19.73
N GLU A 457 8.08 6.02 -20.55
CA GLU A 457 9.26 5.46 -21.20
C GLU A 457 10.46 5.54 -20.25
N ARG A 458 11.32 4.50 -20.26
CA ARG A 458 12.69 4.70 -19.80
C ARG A 458 13.34 5.68 -20.75
N SER A 459 13.50 6.93 -20.32
CA SER A 459 14.55 7.75 -20.91
C SER A 459 15.85 6.95 -20.79
N GLN A 460 16.38 6.48 -21.91
CA GLN A 460 17.73 5.96 -21.99
C GLN A 460 18.68 7.09 -21.58
N LYS A 461 18.89 7.30 -20.29
CA LYS A 461 20.08 7.99 -19.81
C LYS A 461 21.19 6.95 -19.76
N GLN A 462 21.63 6.56 -20.96
CA GLN A 462 23.04 6.27 -21.16
C GLN A 462 23.80 7.57 -20.84
N GLN A 463 24.49 7.60 -19.71
CA GLN A 463 25.70 8.40 -19.55
C GLN A 463 26.82 7.47 -19.13
#